data_AF-A0AAD4KI81-F1
#
_entry.id   AF-A0AAD4KI81-F1
#
_cell.length_a   1.000
_cell.length_b   1.000
_cell.length_c   1.000
_cell.angle_alpha   90.00
_cell.angle_beta   90.00
_cell.angle_gamma   90.00
#
_symmetry.space_group_name_H-M   'P 1'
#
loop_
_entity.id
_entity.type
_entity.pdbx_description
1 polymer ?
#
loop_
_entity_poly.entity_id
_entity_poly.type
_entity_poly.pdbx_seq_one_letter_code
_entity_poly.pdbx_strand_id
1 'polypeptide(L)'
;MRHFWERYPTQIDIRNADTQQGEITMWLYSPSAEPMDLRPYHDGLGQKTYDDQLDALQITYEDWEAGLGTPYGIARTNEIYLYASESTPTAATLSGIVEEIRNPPVLVVQSEDIHRTEAFGSYWSPQSTWLQSTPQTAQISHNLDFLFTYYQNQIAQRRWYGFWDHGDIMHTYDADRHTWRYDIGGYAWDNSELSPDLWLWLYFLCTRREDLFRVAENLTRHTSEVDMYHLGPLRGLGTRHGVQHWSDSCKQARVSNALYRRYFYYLTGGDERIGDILHEALDAEDKFRRLDPYRKVRKDKGLSVQYDSNSEALISLGTDWSALAAAWLVEWERRGPRWESARSKLFTSIQGIIDLKNGFVTGQALLHLDSGRIRPPPVDHENNGHVQVSHLSAMFGLVETCADIIDALAGIDTPLFKPFRSAWLDYCVHFNGPATAQIGRYGTAFPKLILRQGHSRLTAYAARELGDGHLAHRAWREFYNGDGYAPSVPWKTQYIDGSRVPVAVEEASWVSTNITALYGLAAIQGLAWNADFISQNLNI
;
A
#
# COMPACT_ATOMS: atom_id res chain seq x y z
N MET A 1 8.00 18.58 -20.21
CA MET A 1 7.93 17.53 -19.17
C MET A 1 6.78 17.86 -18.24
N ARG A 2 5.91 16.89 -17.99
CA ARG A 2 4.86 17.00 -16.95
C ARG A 2 5.53 17.04 -15.58
N HIS A 3 4.98 17.82 -14.65
CA HIS A 3 5.54 18.03 -13.30
C HIS A 3 6.95 18.65 -13.28
N PHE A 4 7.26 19.56 -14.22
CA PHE A 4 8.60 20.11 -14.41
C PHE A 4 9.21 20.70 -13.13
N TRP A 5 8.49 21.57 -12.41
CA TRP A 5 9.03 22.20 -11.19
C TRP A 5 8.82 21.32 -9.96
N GLU A 6 7.76 20.52 -9.94
CA GLU A 6 7.45 19.56 -8.88
C GLU A 6 8.50 18.44 -8.80
N ARG A 7 9.26 18.20 -9.88
CA ARG A 7 10.32 17.18 -9.97
C ARG A 7 11.71 17.79 -10.10
N TYR A 8 11.92 18.97 -9.52
CA TYR A 8 13.21 19.66 -9.52
C TYR A 8 14.36 18.73 -9.02
N PRO A 9 15.63 18.98 -9.43
CA PRO A 9 16.09 20.08 -10.28
C PRO A 9 15.97 19.77 -11.77
N THR A 10 15.17 20.55 -12.50
CA THR A 10 14.97 20.42 -13.95
C THR A 10 15.45 21.68 -14.69
N GLN A 11 15.79 21.56 -15.97
CA GLN A 11 16.28 22.68 -16.77
C GLN A 11 15.92 22.51 -18.25
N ILE A 12 15.74 23.63 -18.96
CA ILE A 12 15.63 23.67 -20.43
C ILE A 12 16.73 24.59 -20.95
N ASP A 13 17.56 24.08 -21.87
CA ASP A 13 18.56 24.86 -22.58
C ASP A 13 18.17 25.04 -24.05
N ILE A 14 18.39 26.24 -24.57
CA ILE A 14 18.39 26.53 -26.00
C ILE A 14 19.80 27.00 -26.35
N ARG A 15 20.45 26.30 -27.29
CA ARG A 15 21.83 26.57 -27.72
C ARG A 15 21.91 26.68 -29.23
N ASN A 16 22.92 27.42 -29.71
CA ASN A 16 23.23 27.56 -31.13
C ASN A 16 22.04 28.06 -31.99
N ALA A 17 21.10 28.81 -31.39
CA ALA A 17 19.88 29.29 -32.05
C ALA A 17 20.14 30.32 -33.17
N ASP A 18 21.36 30.84 -33.26
CA ASP A 18 21.87 31.73 -34.29
C ASP A 18 22.63 31.01 -35.41
N THR A 19 22.72 29.68 -35.36
CA THR A 19 23.42 28.85 -36.36
C THR A 19 22.45 28.12 -37.29
N GLN A 20 22.97 27.30 -38.21
CA GLN A 20 22.14 26.47 -39.10
C GLN A 20 21.40 25.35 -38.35
N GLN A 21 21.89 24.93 -37.18
CA GLN A 21 21.31 23.86 -36.38
C GLN A 21 21.27 24.28 -34.92
N GLY A 22 20.09 24.69 -34.45
CA GLY A 22 19.83 24.93 -33.04
C GLY A 22 19.65 23.62 -32.25
N GLU A 23 19.88 23.69 -30.95
CA GLU A 23 19.68 22.58 -30.02
C GLU A 23 18.72 23.00 -28.91
N ILE A 24 17.74 22.15 -28.61
CA ILE A 24 16.86 22.26 -27.43
C ILE A 24 17.12 21.04 -26.56
N THR A 25 17.56 21.26 -25.33
CA THR A 25 17.82 20.18 -24.37
C THR A 25 16.89 20.32 -23.16
N MET A 26 16.19 19.25 -22.82
CA MET A 26 15.43 19.16 -21.58
C MET A 26 16.16 18.25 -20.60
N TRP A 27 16.62 18.82 -19.49
CA TRP A 27 17.33 18.12 -18.43
C TRP A 27 16.33 17.63 -17.39
N LEU A 28 16.23 16.31 -17.22
CA LEU A 28 15.49 15.68 -16.13
C LEU A 28 16.18 15.90 -14.78
N TYR A 29 17.51 16.03 -14.80
CA TYR A 29 18.32 16.46 -13.67
C TYR A 29 19.27 17.55 -14.17
N SER A 30 19.13 18.77 -13.66
CA SER A 30 19.89 19.92 -14.13
C SER A 30 21.39 19.79 -13.79
N PRO A 31 22.31 20.08 -14.73
CA PRO A 31 23.74 20.15 -14.45
C PRO A 31 24.13 21.37 -13.61
N SER A 32 23.20 22.31 -13.37
CA SER A 32 23.40 23.47 -12.51
C SER A 32 23.09 23.17 -11.04
N ALA A 33 22.51 21.99 -10.74
CA ALA A 33 22.28 21.53 -9.38
C ALA A 33 23.51 20.80 -8.83
N GLU A 34 23.51 20.57 -7.51
CA GLU A 34 24.48 19.68 -6.88
C GLU A 34 24.40 18.26 -7.49
N PRO A 35 25.51 17.50 -7.49
CA PRO A 35 25.48 16.11 -7.93
C PRO A 35 24.45 15.29 -7.13
N MET A 36 23.76 14.39 -7.83
CA MET A 36 22.82 13.46 -7.20
C MET A 36 23.56 12.48 -6.28
N ASP A 37 23.41 12.66 -4.97
CA ASP A 37 23.98 11.78 -3.95
C ASP A 37 22.91 10.85 -3.37
N LEU A 38 23.05 9.55 -3.64
CA LEU A 38 22.11 8.51 -3.20
C LEU A 38 22.72 7.58 -2.13
N ARG A 39 23.87 7.94 -1.57
CA ARG A 39 24.55 7.15 -0.53
C ARG A 39 23.71 7.11 0.76
N PRO A 40 23.93 6.12 1.64
CA PRO A 40 23.28 6.08 2.95
C PRO A 40 23.47 7.40 3.72
N TYR A 41 22.41 7.87 4.37
CA TYR A 41 22.42 9.15 5.10
C TYR A 41 23.21 9.10 6.44
N HIS A 42 23.58 7.91 6.90
CA HIS A 42 24.44 7.67 8.07
C HIS A 42 25.33 6.45 7.86
N ASP A 43 26.34 6.29 8.70
CA ASP A 43 27.39 5.26 8.61
C ASP A 43 27.06 3.94 9.35
N GLY A 44 25.82 3.79 9.81
CA GLY A 44 25.37 2.68 10.66
C GLY A 44 25.51 2.90 12.16
N LEU A 45 26.06 4.04 12.61
CA LEU A 45 26.10 4.47 14.02
C LEU A 45 26.69 3.42 14.98
N GLY A 46 27.58 2.57 14.48
CA GLY A 46 28.24 1.52 15.26
C GLY A 46 27.43 0.24 15.50
N GLN A 47 26.26 0.07 14.87
CA GLN A 47 25.46 -1.17 14.94
C GLN A 47 26.22 -2.33 14.26
N LYS A 48 26.41 -3.44 14.97
CA LYS A 48 27.21 -4.60 14.48
C LYS A 48 26.42 -5.90 14.45
N THR A 49 25.36 -6.00 15.23
CA THR A 49 24.56 -7.22 15.40
C THR A 49 23.08 -6.93 15.13
N TYR A 50 22.29 -7.99 14.92
CA TYR A 50 20.84 -7.86 14.84
C TYR A 50 20.23 -7.31 16.13
N ASP A 51 20.86 -7.51 17.29
CA ASP A 51 20.37 -6.93 18.54
C ASP A 51 20.58 -5.41 18.57
N ASP A 52 21.75 -4.91 18.13
CA ASP A 52 21.99 -3.47 18.03
C ASP A 52 20.99 -2.79 17.06
N GLN A 53 20.69 -3.47 15.95
CA GLN A 53 19.74 -3.00 14.94
C GLN A 53 18.30 -2.96 15.47
N LEU A 54 17.88 -4.01 16.17
CA LEU A 54 16.56 -4.08 16.78
C LEU A 54 16.41 -3.13 17.97
N ASP A 55 17.48 -2.81 18.68
CA ASP A 55 17.50 -1.79 19.74
C ASP A 55 17.33 -0.39 19.13
N ALA A 56 18.05 -0.08 18.05
CA ALA A 56 17.86 1.17 17.30
C ALA A 56 16.43 1.31 16.75
N LEU A 57 15.85 0.21 16.25
CA LEU A 57 14.46 0.17 15.78
C LEU A 57 13.46 0.60 16.87
N GLN A 58 13.73 0.36 18.15
CA GLN A 58 12.82 0.79 19.23
C GLN A 58 12.78 2.31 19.41
N ILE A 59 13.80 3.05 18.97
CA ILE A 59 13.89 4.50 19.19
C ILE A 59 13.65 5.31 17.91
N THR A 60 14.20 4.90 16.77
CA THR A 60 14.04 5.62 15.49
C THR A 60 13.00 5.03 14.57
N TYR A 61 12.47 3.84 14.92
CA TYR A 61 11.59 3.06 14.06
C TYR A 61 12.23 2.64 12.72
N GLU A 62 13.56 2.69 12.60
CA GLU A 62 14.33 2.19 11.46
C GLU A 62 14.94 0.83 11.74
N ASP A 63 14.78 -0.12 10.82
CA ASP A 63 15.48 -1.40 10.84
C ASP A 63 16.69 -1.34 9.91
N TRP A 64 17.85 -0.91 10.41
CA TRP A 64 19.07 -0.77 9.59
C TRP A 64 19.84 -2.08 9.41
N GLU A 65 20.51 -2.25 8.28
CA GLU A 65 21.50 -3.33 8.07
C GLU A 65 22.52 -2.90 7.01
N ALA A 66 23.80 -3.14 7.28
CA ALA A 66 24.89 -2.77 6.39
C ALA A 66 24.69 -3.35 4.98
N GLY A 67 24.74 -2.48 3.97
CA GLY A 67 24.61 -2.85 2.55
C GLY A 67 23.18 -3.04 2.04
N LEU A 68 22.16 -3.01 2.91
CA LEU A 68 20.75 -3.09 2.48
C LEU A 68 20.10 -1.72 2.24
N GLY A 69 20.63 -0.65 2.84
CA GLY A 69 20.24 0.74 2.54
C GLY A 69 20.82 1.23 1.20
N THR A 70 20.41 0.64 0.07
CA THR A 70 21.04 0.87 -1.25
C THR A 70 20.04 1.31 -2.32
N PRO A 71 20.39 2.32 -3.16
CA PRO A 71 19.58 2.71 -4.32
C PRO A 71 19.76 1.77 -5.53
N TYR A 72 20.61 0.75 -5.45
CA TYR A 72 20.90 -0.12 -6.59
C TYR A 72 19.65 -0.86 -7.07
N GLY A 73 19.08 -0.37 -8.16
CA GLY A 73 17.95 -0.95 -8.86
C GLY A 73 16.61 -0.25 -8.65
N ILE A 74 16.57 0.90 -7.94
CA ILE A 74 15.40 1.78 -7.98
C ILE A 74 15.21 2.36 -9.39
N ALA A 75 14.01 2.83 -9.71
CA ALA A 75 13.70 3.46 -10.99
C ALA A 75 12.93 4.76 -10.83
N ARG A 76 12.76 5.48 -11.94
CA ARG A 76 11.95 6.69 -12.01
C ARG A 76 11.51 6.97 -13.43
N THR A 77 10.20 6.99 -13.66
CA THR A 77 9.61 7.32 -14.97
C THR A 77 9.30 8.81 -15.07
N ASN A 78 9.66 9.45 -16.19
CA ASN A 78 9.38 10.86 -16.48
C ASN A 78 8.52 10.98 -17.73
N GLU A 79 7.45 11.77 -17.67
CA GLU A 79 6.50 11.93 -18.77
C GLU A 79 6.89 13.15 -19.63
N ILE A 80 7.31 12.88 -20.86
CA ILE A 80 7.88 13.85 -21.79
C ILE A 80 6.97 13.96 -23.01
N TYR A 81 6.69 15.20 -23.41
CA TYR A 81 5.88 15.52 -24.57
C TYR A 81 6.73 16.24 -25.61
N LEU A 82 6.54 15.88 -26.88
CA LEU A 82 7.16 16.53 -28.03
C LEU A 82 6.06 17.08 -28.93
N TYR A 83 6.07 18.39 -29.14
CA TYR A 83 5.15 19.07 -30.06
C TYR A 83 5.94 19.59 -31.25
N ALA A 84 5.58 19.16 -32.45
CA ALA A 84 6.13 19.66 -33.70
C ALA A 84 5.18 20.70 -34.30
N SER A 85 5.73 21.78 -34.84
CA SER A 85 4.98 22.85 -35.48
C SER A 85 5.61 23.23 -36.81
N GLU A 86 4.79 23.47 -37.84
CA GLU A 86 5.25 23.90 -39.18
C GLU A 86 5.92 25.29 -39.15
N SER A 87 5.47 26.16 -38.24
CA SER A 87 6.03 27.48 -37.98
C SER A 87 5.93 27.81 -36.49
N THR A 88 6.60 28.87 -36.03
CA THR A 88 6.54 29.31 -34.64
C THR A 88 5.09 29.51 -34.20
N PRO A 89 4.59 28.72 -33.22
CA PRO A 89 3.21 28.81 -32.79
C PRO A 89 2.92 30.14 -32.09
N THR A 90 1.64 30.53 -32.05
CA THR A 90 1.24 31.70 -31.27
C THR A 90 1.44 31.44 -29.78
N ALA A 91 1.58 32.51 -28.98
CA ALA A 91 1.66 32.40 -27.52
C ALA A 91 0.43 31.69 -26.91
N ALA A 92 -0.77 31.89 -27.49
CA ALA A 92 -1.99 31.21 -27.07
C ALA A 92 -1.90 29.69 -27.30
N THR A 93 -1.40 29.28 -28.46
CA THR A 93 -1.15 27.86 -28.78
C THR A 93 -0.14 27.24 -27.81
N LEU A 94 0.99 27.93 -27.54
CA LEU A 94 1.98 27.46 -26.59
C LEU A 94 1.40 27.32 -25.17
N SER A 95 0.57 28.27 -24.72
CA SER A 95 -0.10 28.18 -23.43
C SER A 95 -1.04 26.98 -23.35
N GLY A 96 -1.79 26.69 -24.41
CA GLY A 96 -2.66 25.51 -24.48
C GLY A 96 -1.86 24.20 -24.41
N ILE A 97 -0.72 24.13 -25.10
CA ILE A 97 0.21 23.00 -25.03
C ILE A 97 0.74 22.81 -23.59
N VAL A 98 1.14 23.89 -22.92
CA VAL A 98 1.62 23.81 -21.53
C VAL A 98 0.52 23.30 -20.60
N GLU A 99 -0.72 23.75 -20.77
CA GLU A 99 -1.85 23.28 -19.97
C GLU A 99 -2.10 21.79 -20.19
N GLU A 100 -2.09 21.32 -21.44
CA GLU A 100 -2.24 19.90 -21.78
C GLU A 100 -1.12 19.04 -21.18
N ILE A 101 0.14 19.51 -21.24
CA ILE A 101 1.28 18.80 -20.62
C ILE A 101 1.11 18.73 -19.10
N ARG A 102 0.63 19.80 -18.46
CA ARG A 102 0.47 19.85 -16.99
C ARG A 102 -0.71 19.00 -16.52
N ASN A 103 -1.81 19.04 -17.27
CA ASN A 103 -3.06 18.38 -16.96
C ASN A 103 -3.55 17.54 -18.16
N PRO A 104 -2.88 16.42 -18.50
CA PRO A 104 -3.28 15.59 -19.63
C PRO A 104 -4.73 15.11 -19.47
N PRO A 105 -5.61 15.31 -20.47
CA PRO A 105 -7.00 14.89 -20.39
C PRO A 105 -7.13 13.36 -20.18
N VAL A 106 -7.94 12.95 -19.21
CA VAL A 106 -8.22 11.53 -18.92
C VAL A 106 -9.71 11.27 -19.07
N LEU A 107 -10.06 10.27 -19.88
CA LEU A 107 -11.41 9.74 -19.94
C LEU A 107 -11.56 8.62 -18.90
N VAL A 108 -12.60 8.72 -18.06
CA VAL A 108 -12.89 7.73 -17.02
C VAL A 108 -14.37 7.35 -17.03
N VAL A 109 -14.62 6.07 -16.80
CA VAL A 109 -15.96 5.48 -16.73
C VAL A 109 -16.70 6.00 -15.47
N GLN A 110 -18.03 5.98 -15.47
CA GLN A 110 -18.81 6.34 -14.27
C GLN A 110 -18.57 5.32 -13.14
N SER A 111 -18.50 5.80 -11.90
CA SER A 111 -18.32 4.95 -10.71
C SER A 111 -19.40 3.86 -10.62
N GLU A 112 -20.65 4.20 -10.93
CA GLU A 112 -21.78 3.27 -10.94
C GLU A 112 -21.62 2.14 -11.96
N ASP A 113 -21.02 2.43 -13.12
CA ASP A 113 -20.76 1.44 -14.15
C ASP A 113 -19.61 0.52 -13.76
N ILE A 114 -18.52 1.06 -13.22
CA ILE A 114 -17.38 0.26 -12.73
C ILE A 114 -17.83 -0.64 -11.56
N HIS A 115 -18.65 -0.11 -10.65
CA HIS A 115 -19.14 -0.88 -9.51
C HIS A 115 -20.04 -2.04 -9.97
N ARG A 116 -20.96 -1.78 -10.91
CA ARG A 116 -21.88 -2.79 -11.44
C ARG A 116 -21.17 -3.96 -12.15
N THR A 117 -20.01 -3.74 -12.74
CA THR A 117 -19.25 -4.83 -13.40
C THR A 117 -18.44 -5.67 -12.42
N GLU A 118 -18.30 -5.22 -11.17
CA GLU A 118 -17.48 -5.87 -10.13
C GLU A 118 -16.01 -6.05 -10.54
N ALA A 119 -15.53 -5.31 -11.56
CA ALA A 119 -14.18 -5.45 -12.10
C ALA A 119 -13.07 -5.11 -11.08
N PHE A 120 -13.39 -4.28 -10.08
CA PHE A 120 -12.54 -3.95 -8.94
C PHE A 120 -13.14 -4.44 -7.61
N GLY A 121 -13.82 -5.58 -7.64
CA GLY A 121 -14.45 -6.19 -6.47
C GLY A 121 -15.65 -5.41 -5.94
N SER A 122 -16.28 -5.98 -4.91
CA SER A 122 -17.48 -5.45 -4.25
C SER A 122 -17.20 -4.69 -2.94
N TYR A 123 -15.91 -4.47 -2.61
CA TYR A 123 -15.45 -3.84 -1.37
C TYR A 123 -15.42 -2.30 -1.39
N TRP A 124 -16.10 -1.68 -2.34
CA TRP A 124 -16.30 -0.24 -2.43
C TRP A 124 -17.64 0.00 -3.12
N SER A 125 -18.22 1.19 -2.97
CA SER A 125 -19.44 1.56 -3.70
C SER A 125 -19.45 3.05 -4.05
N PRO A 126 -20.15 3.47 -5.11
CA PRO A 126 -20.26 4.87 -5.48
C PRO A 126 -20.81 5.69 -4.33
N GLN A 127 -20.24 6.88 -4.09
CA GLN A 127 -20.64 7.75 -2.98
C GLN A 127 -22.12 8.12 -3.03
N SER A 128 -22.70 8.19 -4.24
CA SER A 128 -24.13 8.40 -4.50
C SER A 128 -25.05 7.37 -3.80
N THR A 129 -24.52 6.19 -3.44
CA THR A 129 -25.30 5.11 -2.80
C THR A 129 -25.47 5.26 -1.29
N TRP A 130 -24.66 6.09 -0.61
CA TRP A 130 -24.66 6.20 0.85
C TRP A 130 -24.51 7.61 1.45
N LEU A 131 -24.09 8.62 0.67
CA LEU A 131 -23.70 9.95 1.18
C LEU A 131 -24.77 10.67 2.00
N GLN A 132 -26.05 10.37 1.75
CA GLN A 132 -27.18 11.02 2.42
C GLN A 132 -28.11 10.04 3.12
N SER A 133 -27.69 8.78 3.30
CA SER A 133 -28.51 7.77 3.95
C SER A 133 -28.67 8.06 5.45
N THR A 134 -27.64 8.59 6.12
CA THR A 134 -27.67 8.94 7.56
C THR A 134 -26.73 10.10 7.91
N PRO A 135 -26.90 10.79 9.05
CA PRO A 135 -25.91 11.77 9.55
C PRO A 135 -24.49 11.18 9.72
N GLN A 136 -24.40 9.91 10.10
CA GLN A 136 -23.14 9.20 10.28
C GLN A 136 -22.42 8.94 8.96
N THR A 137 -23.13 8.58 7.88
CA THR A 137 -22.51 8.43 6.55
C THR A 137 -22.01 9.78 6.02
N ALA A 138 -22.74 10.87 6.28
CA ALA A 138 -22.29 12.22 5.97
C ALA A 138 -21.03 12.61 6.79
N GLN A 139 -20.96 12.24 8.07
CA GLN A 139 -19.78 12.47 8.91
C GLN A 139 -18.56 11.67 8.41
N ILE A 140 -18.72 10.39 8.08
CA ILE A 140 -17.65 9.59 7.49
C ILE A 140 -17.17 10.23 6.19
N SER A 141 -18.09 10.69 5.33
CA SER A 141 -17.74 11.39 4.09
C SER A 141 -16.93 12.65 4.36
N HIS A 142 -17.33 13.46 5.34
CA HIS A 142 -16.62 14.67 5.73
C HIS A 142 -15.22 14.35 6.24
N ASN A 143 -15.08 13.30 7.05
CA ASN A 143 -13.79 12.85 7.58
C ASN A 143 -12.86 12.35 6.46
N LEU A 144 -13.37 11.59 5.49
CA LEU A 144 -12.60 11.15 4.31
C LEU A 144 -12.09 12.34 3.49
N ASP A 145 -12.96 13.33 3.24
CA ASP A 145 -12.62 14.55 2.51
C ASP A 145 -11.59 15.39 3.27
N PHE A 146 -11.79 15.60 4.58
CA PHE A 146 -10.83 16.28 5.45
C PHE A 146 -9.44 15.65 5.38
N LEU A 147 -9.36 14.31 5.52
CA LEU A 147 -8.10 13.59 5.48
C LEU A 147 -7.43 13.75 4.12
N PHE A 148 -8.15 13.53 3.01
CA PHE A 148 -7.58 13.70 1.68
C PHE A 148 -7.07 15.13 1.44
N THR A 149 -7.90 16.14 1.70
CA THR A 149 -7.53 17.55 1.52
C THR A 149 -6.34 17.93 2.42
N TYR A 150 -6.24 17.38 3.63
CA TYR A 150 -5.07 17.58 4.48
C TYR A 150 -3.78 17.09 3.80
N TYR A 151 -3.73 15.85 3.29
CA TYR A 151 -2.54 15.34 2.59
C TYR A 151 -2.23 16.12 1.31
N GLN A 152 -3.25 16.45 0.52
CA GLN A 152 -3.09 17.28 -0.68
C GLN A 152 -2.42 18.62 -0.34
N ASN A 153 -2.87 19.27 0.73
CA ASN A 153 -2.29 20.52 1.21
C ASN A 153 -0.88 20.33 1.78
N GLN A 154 -0.61 19.22 2.48
CA GLN A 154 0.73 18.93 3.02
C GLN A 154 1.77 18.75 1.91
N ILE A 155 1.44 18.11 0.79
CA ILE A 155 2.36 17.98 -0.36
C ILE A 155 2.92 19.34 -0.76
N ALA A 156 2.04 20.33 -0.92
CA ALA A 156 2.44 21.69 -1.26
C ALA A 156 3.16 22.38 -0.09
N GLN A 157 2.58 22.40 1.11
CA GLN A 157 3.13 23.13 2.26
C GLN A 157 4.51 22.63 2.69
N ARG A 158 4.72 21.31 2.64
CA ARG A 158 5.97 20.64 3.03
C ARG A 158 6.95 20.46 1.89
N ARG A 159 6.56 20.87 0.68
CA ARG A 159 7.37 20.79 -0.53
C ARG A 159 7.84 19.35 -0.78
N TRP A 160 6.92 18.39 -0.70
CA TRP A 160 7.16 17.00 -1.10
C TRP A 160 7.24 16.89 -2.62
N TYR A 161 8.30 17.50 -3.13
CA TYR A 161 8.66 17.74 -4.51
C TYR A 161 10.13 17.38 -4.64
N GLY A 162 10.53 16.94 -5.82
CA GLY A 162 11.90 16.52 -6.06
C GLY A 162 11.96 15.40 -7.09
N PHE A 163 13.14 15.23 -7.68
CA PHE A 163 13.35 14.23 -8.73
C PHE A 163 12.97 12.82 -8.24
N TRP A 164 13.41 12.43 -7.05
CA TRP A 164 13.08 11.15 -6.42
C TRP A 164 11.78 11.23 -5.60
N ASP A 165 11.58 12.34 -4.89
CA ASP A 165 10.57 12.40 -3.81
C ASP A 165 9.13 12.62 -4.32
N HIS A 166 8.94 13.37 -5.41
CA HIS A 166 7.60 13.78 -5.84
C HIS A 166 6.68 12.57 -6.08
N GLY A 167 5.56 12.57 -5.34
CA GLY A 167 4.52 11.55 -5.39
C GLY A 167 4.30 10.86 -4.06
N ASP A 168 5.34 10.72 -3.23
CA ASP A 168 5.19 10.13 -1.90
C ASP A 168 4.71 11.14 -0.85
N ILE A 169 4.34 10.61 0.31
CA ILE A 169 3.93 11.32 1.53
C ILE A 169 4.77 10.85 2.72
N MET A 170 4.79 11.60 3.82
CA MET A 170 5.49 11.16 5.03
C MET A 170 4.58 10.39 6.00
N HIS A 171 5.18 9.64 6.93
CA HIS A 171 4.53 8.62 7.75
C HIS A 171 4.02 9.13 9.11
N THR A 172 4.79 9.93 9.85
CA THR A 172 4.37 10.44 11.19
C THR A 172 4.82 11.86 11.48
N TYR A 173 3.99 12.57 12.24
CA TYR A 173 4.19 13.97 12.61
C TYR A 173 4.95 14.17 13.93
N ASP A 174 5.71 15.26 14.00
CA ASP A 174 6.38 15.79 15.20
C ASP A 174 5.64 17.07 15.63
N ALA A 175 4.87 16.97 16.71
CA ALA A 175 4.06 18.07 17.20
C ALA A 175 4.89 19.18 17.88
N ASP A 176 6.09 18.86 18.36
CA ASP A 176 6.97 19.82 19.03
C ASP A 176 7.70 20.69 18.01
N ARG A 177 8.15 20.09 16.90
CA ARG A 177 8.84 20.79 15.80
C ARG A 177 7.90 21.29 14.70
N HIS A 178 6.61 20.95 14.75
CA HIS A 178 5.61 21.30 13.74
C HIS A 178 6.03 20.86 12.32
N THR A 179 6.56 19.64 12.22
CA THR A 179 7.01 19.04 10.97
C THR A 179 6.70 17.54 10.95
N TRP A 180 6.60 16.98 9.75
CA TRP A 180 6.73 15.54 9.61
C TRP A 180 8.14 15.11 9.99
N ARG A 181 8.28 13.90 10.52
CA ARG A 181 9.55 13.36 11.07
C ARG A 181 10.52 12.93 9.96
N TYR A 182 10.84 13.86 9.06
CA TYR A 182 11.67 13.64 7.88
C TYR A 182 13.09 13.12 8.18
N ASP A 183 13.54 13.27 9.43
CA ASP A 183 14.89 12.97 9.90
C ASP A 183 14.95 11.87 10.97
N ILE A 184 13.84 11.15 11.23
CA ILE A 184 13.78 10.11 12.26
C ILE A 184 13.39 8.78 11.64
N GLY A 185 14.39 8.06 11.14
CA GLY A 185 14.27 6.65 10.75
C GLY A 185 13.00 6.31 9.97
N GLY A 186 12.22 5.36 10.49
CA GLY A 186 10.98 4.90 9.88
C GLY A 186 9.79 5.86 10.01
N TYR A 187 9.95 7.11 10.42
CA TYR A 187 8.85 8.07 10.50
C TYR A 187 8.81 9.07 9.34
N ALA A 188 9.78 9.02 8.43
CA ALA A 188 9.94 9.91 7.29
C ALA A 188 9.06 9.50 6.11
N TRP A 189 9.61 9.14 4.94
CA TRP A 189 8.84 8.73 3.75
C TRP A 189 8.04 7.45 4.02
N ASP A 190 6.79 7.41 3.55
CA ASP A 190 5.79 6.41 3.95
C ASP A 190 5.84 5.11 3.14
N ASN A 191 6.33 5.15 1.90
CA ASN A 191 6.58 3.97 1.08
C ASN A 191 5.44 2.92 1.12
N SER A 192 4.19 3.36 0.97
CA SER A 192 2.99 2.52 0.97
C SER A 192 2.71 1.75 2.28
N GLU A 193 3.23 2.17 3.43
CA GLU A 193 2.98 1.48 4.71
C GLU A 193 1.49 1.54 5.11
N LEU A 194 0.90 0.37 5.38
CA LEU A 194 -0.54 0.20 5.64
C LEU A 194 -1.47 0.69 4.52
N SER A 195 -0.99 0.67 3.27
CA SER A 195 -1.79 0.79 2.05
C SER A 195 -2.51 2.13 1.79
N PRO A 196 -1.86 3.30 1.90
CA PRO A 196 -2.43 4.56 1.41
C PRO A 196 -2.81 4.50 -0.08
N ASP A 197 -2.07 3.73 -0.89
CA ASP A 197 -2.39 3.47 -2.31
C ASP A 197 -3.80 2.90 -2.48
N LEU A 198 -4.18 1.90 -1.66
CA LEU A 198 -5.53 1.32 -1.71
C LEU A 198 -6.57 2.34 -1.26
N TRP A 199 -6.32 3.08 -0.17
CA TRP A 199 -7.26 4.09 0.30
C TRP A 199 -7.57 5.11 -0.80
N LEU A 200 -6.54 5.69 -1.43
CA LEU A 200 -6.71 6.72 -2.43
C LEU A 200 -7.37 6.19 -3.70
N TRP A 201 -6.99 5.00 -4.19
CA TRP A 201 -7.62 4.41 -5.36
C TRP A 201 -9.09 4.03 -5.11
N LEU A 202 -9.40 3.42 -3.98
CA LEU A 202 -10.80 3.12 -3.64
C LEU A 202 -11.62 4.39 -3.43
N TYR A 203 -11.03 5.43 -2.83
CA TYR A 203 -11.72 6.71 -2.68
C TYR A 203 -11.95 7.40 -4.03
N PHE A 204 -11.02 7.23 -4.98
CA PHE A 204 -11.23 7.67 -6.36
C PHE A 204 -12.38 6.91 -7.01
N LEU A 205 -12.46 5.59 -6.86
CA LEU A 205 -13.59 4.81 -7.38
C LEU A 205 -14.93 5.28 -6.80
N CYS A 206 -14.98 5.61 -5.51
CA CYS A 206 -16.20 6.12 -4.86
C CYS A 206 -16.65 7.49 -5.40
N THR A 207 -15.71 8.40 -5.69
CA THR A 207 -16.02 9.83 -5.89
C THR A 207 -15.77 10.34 -7.32
N ARG A 208 -14.86 9.70 -8.05
CA ARG A 208 -14.34 10.08 -9.36
C ARG A 208 -13.86 11.54 -9.43
N ARG A 209 -13.30 12.05 -8.33
CA ARG A 209 -12.73 13.40 -8.32
C ARG A 209 -11.39 13.43 -9.04
N GLU A 210 -11.18 14.50 -9.81
CA GLU A 210 -9.92 14.71 -10.56
C GLU A 210 -8.73 14.89 -9.63
N ASP A 211 -8.87 15.72 -8.59
CA ASP A 211 -7.80 16.02 -7.65
C ASP A 211 -7.26 14.76 -6.95
N LEU A 212 -8.15 13.86 -6.56
CA LEU A 212 -7.84 12.58 -5.97
C LEU A 212 -7.19 11.63 -6.96
N PHE A 213 -7.64 11.58 -8.22
CA PHE A 213 -6.97 10.83 -9.28
C PHE A 213 -5.52 11.26 -9.43
N ARG A 214 -5.24 12.57 -9.48
CA ARG A 214 -3.89 13.10 -9.65
C ARG A 214 -2.97 12.77 -8.48
N VAL A 215 -3.47 12.84 -7.24
CA VAL A 215 -2.67 12.44 -6.07
C VAL A 215 -2.39 10.94 -6.07
N ALA A 216 -3.40 10.10 -6.37
CA ALA A 216 -3.23 8.65 -6.46
C ALA A 216 -2.30 8.23 -7.62
N GLU A 217 -2.39 8.90 -8.77
CA GLU A 217 -1.51 8.75 -9.92
C GLU A 217 -0.06 9.05 -9.54
N ASN A 218 0.19 10.19 -8.88
CA ASN A 218 1.53 10.58 -8.46
C ASN A 218 2.11 9.63 -7.41
N LEU A 219 1.30 9.21 -6.42
CA LEU A 219 1.70 8.20 -5.44
C LEU A 219 2.09 6.90 -6.15
N THR A 220 1.23 6.41 -7.05
CA THR A 220 1.50 5.18 -7.82
C THR A 220 2.79 5.29 -8.62
N ARG A 221 3.01 6.41 -9.34
CA ARG A 221 4.25 6.64 -10.11
C ARG A 221 5.49 6.77 -9.24
N HIS A 222 5.35 7.10 -7.96
CA HIS A 222 6.45 7.09 -7.02
C HIS A 222 6.69 5.68 -6.45
N THR A 223 5.69 5.11 -5.77
CA THR A 223 5.83 3.89 -4.97
C THR A 223 6.07 2.65 -5.82
N SER A 224 5.66 2.68 -7.10
CA SER A 224 5.91 1.61 -8.07
C SER A 224 7.29 1.68 -8.73
N GLU A 225 8.06 2.75 -8.51
CA GLU A 225 9.33 3.03 -9.19
C GLU A 225 10.48 3.24 -8.19
N VAL A 226 10.33 4.19 -7.27
CA VAL A 226 11.41 4.62 -6.37
C VAL A 226 11.51 3.68 -5.16
N ASP A 227 10.37 3.26 -4.62
CA ASP A 227 10.29 2.39 -3.44
C ASP A 227 10.44 0.90 -3.78
N MET A 228 10.53 0.56 -5.06
CA MET A 228 10.65 -0.80 -5.59
C MET A 228 12.00 -1.01 -6.28
N TYR A 229 12.53 -2.22 -6.21
CA TYR A 229 13.70 -2.62 -6.98
C TYR A 229 13.30 -3.33 -8.28
N HIS A 230 13.87 -2.89 -9.40
CA HIS A 230 13.57 -3.36 -10.76
C HIS A 230 14.67 -4.26 -11.35
N LEU A 231 15.84 -4.31 -10.70
CA LEU A 231 16.97 -5.13 -11.11
C LEU A 231 17.77 -5.65 -9.91
N GLY A 232 18.74 -6.52 -10.19
CA GLY A 232 19.67 -6.99 -9.17
C GLY A 232 19.07 -8.00 -8.17
N PRO A 233 19.73 -8.18 -7.01
CA PRO A 233 19.37 -9.21 -6.05
C PRO A 233 18.07 -8.92 -5.29
N LEU A 234 17.58 -7.68 -5.31
CA LEU A 234 16.37 -7.25 -4.62
C LEU A 234 15.16 -7.05 -5.55
N ARG A 235 15.33 -7.28 -6.87
CA ARG A 235 14.28 -7.10 -7.88
C ARG A 235 12.94 -7.73 -7.45
N GLY A 236 11.85 -6.99 -7.55
CA GLY A 236 10.52 -7.43 -7.16
C GLY A 236 10.15 -7.09 -5.71
N LEU A 237 11.11 -6.72 -4.85
CA LEU A 237 10.84 -6.26 -3.49
C LEU A 237 10.79 -4.73 -3.43
N GLY A 238 10.07 -4.19 -2.44
CA GLY A 238 10.15 -2.78 -2.09
C GLY A 238 10.79 -2.56 -0.72
N THR A 239 11.11 -1.31 -0.41
CA THR A 239 11.74 -0.91 0.86
C THR A 239 10.71 -0.32 1.81
N ARG A 240 10.70 -0.79 3.07
CA ARG A 240 9.93 -0.20 4.14
C ARG A 240 10.24 1.30 4.31
N HIS A 241 9.23 2.06 4.72
CA HIS A 241 9.28 3.48 5.07
C HIS A 241 10.54 3.91 5.87
N GLY A 242 11.12 5.06 5.52
CA GLY A 242 12.43 5.48 6.01
C GLY A 242 12.84 6.91 5.61
N VAL A 243 13.98 7.40 6.12
CA VAL A 243 14.52 8.75 5.80
C VAL A 243 14.84 8.89 4.31
N GLN A 244 15.40 7.83 3.72
CA GLN A 244 15.50 7.70 2.27
C GLN A 244 14.56 6.57 1.84
N HIS A 245 13.97 6.69 0.65
CA HIS A 245 13.09 5.70 0.02
C HIS A 245 13.68 4.28 -0.06
N TRP A 246 15.00 4.13 0.08
CA TRP A 246 15.73 2.86 0.04
C TRP A 246 16.56 2.54 1.30
N SER A 247 16.42 3.33 2.38
CA SER A 247 17.30 3.26 3.56
C SER A 247 17.08 2.04 4.46
N ASP A 248 15.83 1.67 4.71
CA ASP A 248 15.47 0.59 5.65
C ASP A 248 15.84 -0.80 5.10
N SER A 249 16.23 -1.73 5.97
CA SER A 249 16.66 -3.08 5.59
C SER A 249 15.53 -4.11 5.45
N CYS A 250 14.30 -3.74 5.82
CA CYS A 250 13.10 -4.52 5.53
C CYS A 250 12.74 -4.39 4.04
N LYS A 251 13.32 -5.26 3.21
CA LYS A 251 12.95 -5.40 1.80
C LYS A 251 11.85 -6.45 1.66
N GLN A 252 10.63 -6.04 1.31
CA GLN A 252 9.44 -6.89 1.40
C GLN A 252 8.48 -6.69 0.23
N ALA A 253 7.77 -7.76 -0.12
CA ALA A 253 6.75 -7.74 -1.18
C ALA A 253 5.52 -6.89 -0.82
N ARG A 254 5.29 -6.63 0.47
CA ARG A 254 4.16 -5.80 0.92
C ARG A 254 4.21 -4.36 0.40
N VAL A 255 5.41 -3.84 0.09
CA VAL A 255 5.62 -2.49 -0.49
C VAL A 255 5.44 -2.52 -2.00
N SER A 256 6.05 -3.51 -2.67
CA SER A 256 5.94 -3.74 -4.13
C SER A 256 4.62 -4.43 -4.53
N ASN A 257 3.62 -4.41 -3.67
CA ASN A 257 2.37 -5.14 -3.86
C ASN A 257 1.70 -4.76 -5.19
N ALA A 258 1.45 -5.75 -6.04
CA ALA A 258 0.84 -5.56 -7.36
C ALA A 258 -0.56 -4.95 -7.27
N LEU A 259 -1.29 -5.21 -6.17
CA LEU A 259 -2.64 -4.67 -5.96
C LEU A 259 -2.66 -3.14 -5.95
N TYR A 260 -1.62 -2.50 -5.41
CA TYR A 260 -1.53 -1.03 -5.33
C TYR A 260 -1.49 -0.36 -6.72
N ARG A 261 -1.03 -1.09 -7.74
CA ARG A 261 -0.90 -0.62 -9.12
C ARG A 261 -2.03 -1.11 -10.03
N ARG A 262 -2.78 -2.14 -9.60
CA ARG A 262 -3.87 -2.77 -10.37
C ARG A 262 -4.93 -1.75 -10.81
N TYR A 263 -5.37 -0.88 -9.90
CA TYR A 263 -6.39 0.13 -10.20
C TYR A 263 -5.92 1.12 -11.26
N PHE A 264 -4.73 1.70 -11.08
CA PHE A 264 -4.14 2.62 -12.04
C PHE A 264 -3.95 1.98 -13.41
N TYR A 265 -3.40 0.75 -13.46
CA TYR A 265 -3.19 0.01 -14.72
C TYR A 265 -4.48 -0.11 -15.53
N TYR A 266 -5.56 -0.60 -14.92
CA TYR A 266 -6.81 -0.82 -15.65
C TYR A 266 -7.56 0.50 -15.95
N LEU A 267 -7.54 1.47 -15.05
CA LEU A 267 -8.19 2.78 -15.26
C LEU A 267 -7.52 3.61 -16.36
N THR A 268 -6.23 3.43 -16.58
CA THR A 268 -5.47 4.11 -17.65
C THR A 268 -5.52 3.38 -18.99
N GLY A 269 -6.28 2.28 -19.09
CA GLY A 269 -6.36 1.50 -20.32
C GLY A 269 -5.15 0.57 -20.53
N GLY A 270 -4.42 0.25 -19.46
CA GLY A 270 -3.28 -0.66 -19.49
C GLY A 270 -1.94 0.04 -19.72
N ASP A 271 -1.64 1.10 -18.96
CA ASP A 271 -0.33 1.78 -19.01
C ASP A 271 0.82 0.77 -19.04
N GLU A 272 1.61 0.78 -20.12
CA GLU A 272 2.55 -0.30 -20.41
C GLU A 272 3.70 -0.35 -19.40
N ARG A 273 4.14 0.81 -18.88
CA ARG A 273 5.19 0.85 -17.84
C ARG A 273 4.71 0.20 -16.55
N ILE A 274 3.49 0.49 -16.13
CA ILE A 274 2.88 -0.19 -14.99
C ILE A 274 2.65 -1.67 -15.31
N GLY A 275 2.33 -1.98 -16.56
CA GLY A 275 2.29 -3.35 -17.07
C GLY A 275 3.60 -4.11 -16.87
N ASP A 276 4.76 -3.49 -17.09
CA ASP A 276 6.08 -4.07 -16.79
C ASP A 276 6.27 -4.27 -15.29
N ILE A 277 5.94 -3.26 -14.48
CA ILE A 277 6.08 -3.32 -13.01
C ILE A 277 5.24 -4.46 -12.42
N LEU A 278 4.02 -4.68 -12.94
CA LEU A 278 3.18 -5.80 -12.52
C LEU A 278 3.81 -7.16 -12.85
N HIS A 279 4.57 -7.28 -13.95
CA HIS A 279 5.35 -8.49 -14.21
C HIS A 279 6.56 -8.62 -13.27
N GLU A 280 7.23 -7.52 -12.97
CA GLU A 280 8.39 -7.51 -12.06
C GLU A 280 8.00 -7.88 -10.62
N ALA A 281 6.79 -7.56 -10.17
CA ALA A 281 6.28 -7.96 -8.86
C ALA A 281 6.23 -9.50 -8.68
N LEU A 282 6.07 -10.27 -9.77
CA LEU A 282 6.14 -11.74 -9.74
C LEU A 282 7.52 -12.28 -9.37
N ASP A 283 8.58 -11.47 -9.46
CA ASP A 283 9.95 -11.89 -9.16
C ASP A 283 10.28 -11.83 -7.66
N ALA A 284 9.38 -11.29 -6.84
CA ALA A 284 9.55 -11.13 -5.39
C ALA A 284 9.74 -12.49 -4.68
N GLU A 285 8.98 -13.51 -5.08
CA GLU A 285 9.00 -14.85 -4.46
C GLU A 285 10.41 -15.47 -4.46
N ASP A 286 11.13 -15.32 -5.57
CA ASP A 286 12.48 -15.88 -5.73
C ASP A 286 13.49 -15.23 -4.80
N LYS A 287 13.22 -14.01 -4.31
CA LYS A 287 14.15 -13.26 -3.46
C LYS A 287 14.15 -13.76 -2.03
N PHE A 288 13.12 -14.48 -1.61
CA PHE A 288 13.11 -15.17 -0.31
C PHE A 288 14.18 -16.26 -0.19
N ARG A 289 14.73 -16.77 -1.30
CA ARG A 289 15.93 -17.65 -1.29
C ARG A 289 17.18 -16.95 -0.77
N ARG A 290 17.23 -15.61 -0.86
CA ARG A 290 18.42 -14.81 -0.56
C ARG A 290 18.24 -13.95 0.68
N LEU A 291 17.03 -13.44 0.88
CA LEU A 291 16.71 -12.55 1.98
C LEU A 291 15.45 -13.02 2.68
N ASP A 292 15.63 -13.55 3.88
CA ASP A 292 14.52 -13.83 4.78
C ASP A 292 14.08 -12.52 5.46
N PRO A 293 12.82 -12.08 5.28
CA PRO A 293 12.30 -10.88 5.94
C PRO A 293 12.22 -11.02 7.47
N TYR A 294 12.30 -12.23 8.01
CA TYR A 294 12.21 -12.51 9.45
C TYR A 294 13.57 -12.78 10.12
N ARG A 295 14.69 -12.67 9.38
CA ARG A 295 16.03 -13.11 9.82
C ARG A 295 16.47 -12.59 11.18
N LYS A 296 16.03 -11.38 11.57
CA LYS A 296 16.39 -10.73 12.83
C LYS A 296 15.48 -11.13 14.01
N VAL A 297 14.23 -11.51 13.72
CA VAL A 297 13.19 -11.75 14.73
C VAL A 297 12.84 -13.23 14.93
N ARG A 298 13.32 -14.13 14.06
CA ARG A 298 13.24 -15.56 14.33
C ARG A 298 14.07 -15.93 15.57
N LYS A 299 13.57 -16.87 16.36
CA LYS A 299 14.25 -17.35 17.58
C LYS A 299 15.66 -17.90 17.30
N ASP A 300 15.85 -18.51 16.14
CA ASP A 300 17.13 -19.05 15.71
C ASP A 300 18.04 -18.01 15.01
N LYS A 301 17.55 -16.78 14.78
CA LYS A 301 18.25 -15.70 14.05
C LYS A 301 18.89 -16.16 12.73
N GLY A 302 18.25 -17.12 12.05
CA GLY A 302 18.76 -17.70 10.80
C GLY A 302 19.93 -18.67 10.94
N LEU A 303 20.32 -19.05 12.16
CA LEU A 303 21.42 -19.98 12.44
C LEU A 303 21.07 -21.45 12.19
N SER A 304 19.79 -21.80 12.11
CA SER A 304 19.34 -23.18 11.88
C SER A 304 18.00 -23.25 11.14
N VAL A 305 18.02 -23.04 9.83
CA VAL A 305 16.81 -23.17 9.00
C VAL A 305 16.40 -24.65 8.92
N GLN A 306 15.20 -24.98 9.42
CA GLN A 306 14.66 -26.35 9.44
C GLN A 306 13.92 -26.76 8.15
N TYR A 307 14.23 -26.11 7.02
CA TYR A 307 13.63 -26.34 5.70
C TYR A 307 14.68 -26.10 4.61
N ASP A 308 14.43 -26.59 3.39
CA ASP A 308 15.36 -26.36 2.27
C ASP A 308 15.23 -24.92 1.77
N SER A 309 16.13 -24.04 2.19
CA SER A 309 16.13 -22.62 1.83
C SER A 309 16.36 -22.35 0.34
N ASN A 310 16.70 -23.36 -0.47
CA ASN A 310 16.80 -23.20 -1.92
C ASN A 310 15.43 -23.31 -2.61
N SER A 311 14.49 -24.05 -2.03
CA SER A 311 13.18 -24.35 -2.63
C SER A 311 12.01 -23.83 -1.79
N GLU A 312 12.23 -23.55 -0.50
CA GLU A 312 11.20 -23.13 0.45
C GLU A 312 11.58 -21.86 1.21
N ALA A 313 10.56 -21.08 1.59
CA ALA A 313 10.69 -19.90 2.44
C ALA A 313 9.61 -19.88 3.52
N LEU A 314 9.97 -19.42 4.72
CA LEU A 314 8.98 -19.10 5.75
C LEU A 314 8.35 -17.74 5.41
N ILE A 315 7.05 -17.72 5.17
CA ILE A 315 6.31 -16.51 4.81
C ILE A 315 5.21 -16.23 5.83
N SER A 316 4.84 -14.96 5.98
CA SER A 316 3.58 -14.56 6.62
C SER A 316 2.42 -14.82 5.66
N LEU A 317 1.36 -15.46 6.16
CA LEU A 317 0.10 -15.64 5.43
C LEU A 317 -0.69 -14.33 5.28
N GLY A 318 -0.23 -13.26 5.91
CA GLY A 318 -0.75 -11.92 5.75
C GLY A 318 0.08 -11.12 4.77
N THR A 319 1.14 -10.47 5.28
CA THR A 319 1.97 -9.50 4.54
C THR A 319 2.63 -10.05 3.27
N ASP A 320 3.19 -11.27 3.31
CA ASP A 320 3.93 -11.82 2.17
C ASP A 320 2.98 -12.51 1.21
N TRP A 321 2.15 -13.44 1.72
CA TRP A 321 1.22 -14.18 0.89
C TRP A 321 0.20 -13.26 0.19
N SER A 322 -0.30 -12.19 0.84
CA SER A 322 -1.22 -11.26 0.17
C SER A 322 -0.58 -10.62 -1.06
N ALA A 323 0.67 -10.17 -0.95
CA ALA A 323 1.39 -9.52 -2.05
C ALA A 323 1.71 -10.52 -3.18
N LEU A 324 2.14 -11.74 -2.83
CA LEU A 324 2.37 -12.80 -3.82
C LEU A 324 1.08 -13.21 -4.53
N ALA A 325 0.01 -13.44 -3.77
CA ALA A 325 -1.30 -13.84 -4.29
C ALA A 325 -1.89 -12.74 -5.18
N ALA A 326 -1.75 -11.46 -4.81
CA ALA A 326 -2.14 -10.34 -5.65
C ALA A 326 -1.36 -10.31 -6.96
N ALA A 327 -0.04 -10.51 -6.95
CA ALA A 327 0.77 -10.55 -8.17
C ALA A 327 0.34 -11.72 -9.08
N TRP A 328 0.13 -12.92 -8.52
CA TRP A 328 -0.33 -14.08 -9.28
C TRP A 328 -1.75 -13.89 -9.85
N LEU A 329 -2.65 -13.29 -9.07
CA LEU A 329 -4.02 -12.99 -9.51
C LEU A 329 -4.01 -11.99 -10.66
N VAL A 330 -3.28 -10.88 -10.55
CA VAL A 330 -3.21 -9.85 -11.60
C VAL A 330 -2.58 -10.42 -12.88
N GLU A 331 -1.52 -11.23 -12.78
CA GLU A 331 -0.95 -11.89 -13.96
C GLU A 331 -1.94 -12.88 -14.60
N TRP A 332 -2.70 -13.60 -13.77
CA TRP A 332 -3.77 -14.46 -14.25
C TRP A 332 -4.84 -13.63 -14.99
N GLU A 333 -5.38 -12.57 -14.39
CA GLU A 333 -6.35 -11.65 -15.00
C GLU A 333 -5.88 -11.14 -16.36
N ARG A 334 -4.63 -10.67 -16.44
CA ARG A 334 -4.03 -10.09 -17.66
C ARG A 334 -3.72 -11.11 -18.74
N ARG A 335 -3.69 -12.41 -18.40
CA ARG A 335 -3.20 -13.48 -19.29
C ARG A 335 -1.80 -13.17 -19.84
N GLY A 336 -0.95 -12.58 -19.00
CA GLY A 336 0.44 -12.26 -19.32
C GLY A 336 1.30 -13.53 -19.52
N PRO A 337 2.57 -13.41 -19.94
CA PRO A 337 3.40 -14.57 -20.31
C PRO A 337 3.55 -15.64 -19.23
N ARG A 338 3.33 -15.32 -17.95
CA ARG A 338 3.45 -16.26 -16.81
C ARG A 338 2.10 -16.68 -16.23
N TRP A 339 0.97 -16.36 -16.87
CA TRP A 339 -0.37 -16.53 -16.30
C TRP A 339 -0.71 -17.98 -15.88
N GLU A 340 -0.26 -18.99 -16.63
CA GLU A 340 -0.52 -20.40 -16.29
C GLU A 340 0.20 -20.81 -15.00
N SER A 341 1.47 -20.43 -14.88
CA SER A 341 2.28 -20.67 -13.69
C SER A 341 1.75 -19.89 -12.49
N ALA A 342 1.45 -18.60 -12.67
CA ALA A 342 0.85 -17.75 -11.65
C ALA A 342 -0.47 -18.33 -11.13
N ARG A 343 -1.38 -18.72 -12.02
CA ARG A 343 -2.64 -19.37 -11.65
C ARG A 343 -2.40 -20.68 -10.89
N SER A 344 -1.47 -21.52 -11.38
CA SER A 344 -1.15 -22.79 -10.73
C SER A 344 -0.61 -22.59 -9.31
N LYS A 345 0.31 -21.63 -9.11
CA LYS A 345 0.85 -21.26 -7.81
C LYS A 345 -0.23 -20.72 -6.88
N LEU A 346 -1.07 -19.81 -7.36
CA LEU A 346 -2.19 -19.27 -6.60
C LEU A 346 -3.09 -20.38 -6.08
N PHE A 347 -3.53 -21.30 -6.96
CA PHE A 347 -4.44 -22.39 -6.59
C PHE A 347 -3.79 -23.39 -5.63
N THR A 348 -2.52 -23.72 -5.87
CA THR A 348 -1.75 -24.63 -4.99
C THR A 348 -1.54 -24.01 -3.60
N SER A 349 -1.30 -22.70 -3.53
CA SER A 349 -1.15 -21.97 -2.26
C SER A 349 -2.47 -21.90 -1.49
N ILE A 350 -3.59 -21.63 -2.20
CA ILE A 350 -4.94 -21.63 -1.63
C ILE A 350 -5.26 -23.01 -1.02
N GLN A 351 -5.00 -24.09 -1.75
CA GLN A 351 -5.17 -25.45 -1.22
C GLN A 351 -4.34 -25.67 0.04
N GLY A 352 -3.07 -25.26 0.04
CA GLY A 352 -2.22 -25.40 1.22
C GLY A 352 -2.73 -24.61 2.43
N ILE A 353 -3.30 -23.41 2.25
CA ILE A 353 -3.94 -22.64 3.34
C ILE A 353 -5.19 -23.35 3.86
N ILE A 354 -6.01 -23.93 2.98
CA ILE A 354 -7.18 -24.74 3.36
C ILE A 354 -6.75 -25.93 4.22
N ASP A 355 -5.63 -26.56 3.88
CA ASP A 355 -5.13 -27.76 4.55
C ASP A 355 -4.48 -27.46 5.92
N LEU A 356 -4.12 -26.20 6.21
CA LEU A 356 -3.67 -25.80 7.55
C LEU A 356 -4.82 -25.89 8.55
N LYS A 357 -4.61 -26.55 9.69
CA LYS A 357 -5.67 -26.78 10.68
C LYS A 357 -6.35 -25.48 11.17
N ASN A 358 -5.59 -24.40 11.26
CA ASN A 358 -6.07 -23.08 11.68
C ASN A 358 -6.09 -22.06 10.53
N GLY A 359 -5.93 -22.47 9.26
CA GLY A 359 -5.95 -21.57 8.11
C GLY A 359 -5.03 -20.36 8.27
N PHE A 360 -5.55 -19.15 8.00
CA PHE A 360 -4.81 -17.89 8.18
C PHE A 360 -4.34 -17.62 9.62
N VAL A 361 -5.00 -18.18 10.65
CA VAL A 361 -4.62 -18.00 12.06
C VAL A 361 -3.30 -18.71 12.40
N THR A 362 -2.87 -19.65 11.55
CA THR A 362 -1.53 -20.25 11.61
C THR A 362 -0.43 -19.17 11.50
N GLY A 363 -0.71 -18.05 10.82
CA GLY A 363 0.13 -16.85 10.80
C GLY A 363 1.30 -16.90 9.84
N GLN A 364 2.12 -17.95 9.95
CA GLN A 364 3.26 -18.20 9.08
C GLN A 364 3.20 -19.62 8.53
N ALA A 365 3.76 -19.83 7.35
CA ALA A 365 3.82 -21.13 6.71
C ALA A 365 5.05 -21.27 5.82
N LEU A 366 5.43 -22.51 5.51
CA LEU A 366 6.48 -22.80 4.53
C LEU A 366 5.87 -22.79 3.14
N LEU A 367 6.33 -21.86 2.30
CA LEU A 367 5.98 -21.78 0.88
C LEU A 367 7.08 -22.45 0.04
N HIS A 368 6.71 -23.39 -0.81
CA HIS A 368 7.58 -23.88 -1.88
C HIS A 368 7.54 -22.91 -3.06
N LEU A 369 8.67 -22.25 -3.33
CA LEU A 369 8.77 -21.09 -4.21
C LEU A 369 8.41 -21.41 -5.67
N ASP A 370 8.71 -22.60 -6.16
CA ASP A 370 8.41 -22.95 -7.57
C ASP A 370 6.99 -23.47 -7.79
N SER A 371 6.35 -24.06 -6.78
CA SER A 371 5.05 -24.74 -6.94
C SER A 371 3.89 -24.00 -6.28
N GLY A 372 4.17 -23.04 -5.40
CA GLY A 372 3.15 -22.38 -4.58
C GLY A 372 2.65 -23.24 -3.42
N ARG A 373 3.16 -24.46 -3.21
CA ARG A 373 2.71 -25.36 -2.14
C ARG A 373 2.99 -24.76 -0.76
N ILE A 374 1.95 -24.67 0.06
CA ILE A 374 2.05 -24.26 1.46
C ILE A 374 2.04 -25.50 2.37
N ARG A 375 2.94 -25.51 3.36
CA ARG A 375 3.03 -26.53 4.43
C ARG A 375 3.07 -25.84 5.80
N PRO A 376 2.74 -26.55 6.90
CA PRO A 376 2.81 -25.99 8.24
C PRO A 376 4.19 -25.38 8.57
N PRO A 377 4.24 -24.36 9.45
CA PRO A 377 5.50 -23.77 9.85
C PRO A 377 6.37 -24.76 10.65
N PRO A 378 7.69 -24.56 10.76
CA PRO A 378 8.59 -25.47 11.49
C PRO A 378 8.17 -25.75 12.93
N VAL A 379 7.55 -24.76 13.60
CA VAL A 379 7.05 -24.89 14.98
C VAL A 379 5.83 -25.82 15.12
N ASP A 380 5.18 -26.19 14.02
CA ASP A 380 3.99 -27.04 13.97
C ASP A 380 4.01 -27.99 12.76
N HIS A 381 5.12 -28.70 12.55
CA HIS A 381 5.33 -29.60 11.40
C HIS A 381 4.22 -30.65 11.19
N GLU A 382 3.58 -31.11 12.27
CA GLU A 382 2.48 -32.09 12.24
C GLU A 382 1.09 -31.46 11.99
N ASN A 383 1.01 -30.13 11.79
CA ASN A 383 -0.26 -29.41 11.60
C ASN A 383 -1.25 -29.61 12.76
N ASN A 384 -0.74 -29.63 14.00
CA ASN A 384 -1.54 -29.79 15.20
C ASN A 384 -2.34 -28.53 15.56
N GLY A 385 -2.10 -27.40 14.89
CA GLY A 385 -2.89 -26.19 14.99
C GLY A 385 -2.15 -25.10 15.76
N HIS A 386 -1.25 -24.41 15.07
CA HIS A 386 -0.56 -23.23 15.57
C HIS A 386 -1.42 -21.96 15.53
N VAL A 387 -1.20 -21.04 16.47
CA VAL A 387 -1.87 -19.73 16.51
C VAL A 387 -0.81 -18.64 16.60
N GLN A 388 -0.70 -17.84 15.55
CA GLN A 388 0.22 -16.72 15.48
C GLN A 388 -0.39 -15.57 14.68
N VAL A 389 -1.05 -14.65 15.37
CA VAL A 389 -1.74 -13.54 14.72
C VAL A 389 -0.92 -12.26 14.88
N SER A 390 -0.76 -11.52 13.78
CA SER A 390 -0.12 -10.21 13.74
C SER A 390 -1.13 -9.14 13.34
N HIS A 391 -1.01 -7.95 13.92
CA HIS A 391 -1.81 -6.79 13.52
C HIS A 391 -1.46 -6.31 12.10
N LEU A 392 -0.33 -6.71 11.53
CA LEU A 392 0.02 -6.37 10.15
C LEU A 392 -0.64 -7.28 9.11
N SER A 393 -1.12 -8.46 9.51
CA SER A 393 -1.49 -9.53 8.58
C SER A 393 -2.57 -9.13 7.57
N ALA A 394 -3.53 -8.28 7.96
CA ALA A 394 -4.61 -7.85 7.08
C ALA A 394 -4.46 -6.40 6.59
N MET A 395 -3.32 -5.74 6.77
CA MET A 395 -3.19 -4.30 6.49
C MET A 395 -2.58 -3.97 5.12
N PHE A 396 -2.05 -4.96 4.40
CA PHE A 396 -1.35 -4.82 3.12
C PHE A 396 -2.09 -5.52 1.97
N GLY A 397 -3.39 -5.23 1.81
CA GLY A 397 -4.20 -5.75 0.70
C GLY A 397 -4.76 -7.16 0.85
N LEU A 398 -4.59 -7.84 2.00
CA LEU A 398 -5.09 -9.21 2.17
C LEU A 398 -6.61 -9.31 2.02
N VAL A 399 -7.37 -8.33 2.53
CA VAL A 399 -8.84 -8.35 2.47
C VAL A 399 -9.34 -8.27 1.03
N GLU A 400 -8.78 -7.32 0.29
CA GLU A 400 -9.06 -7.07 -1.11
C GLU A 400 -8.65 -8.27 -1.96
N THR A 401 -7.45 -8.80 -1.73
CA THR A 401 -6.94 -9.98 -2.45
C THR A 401 -7.79 -11.21 -2.18
N CYS A 402 -8.16 -11.49 -0.93
CA CYS A 402 -9.03 -12.61 -0.60
C CYS A 402 -10.43 -12.44 -1.19
N ALA A 403 -11.00 -11.23 -1.16
CA ALA A 403 -12.30 -10.95 -1.78
C ALA A 403 -12.26 -11.19 -3.29
N ASP A 404 -11.28 -10.61 -4.01
CA ASP A 404 -11.13 -10.78 -5.45
C ASP A 404 -10.87 -12.26 -5.83
N ILE A 405 -10.08 -13.00 -5.04
CA ILE A 405 -9.88 -14.45 -5.23
C ILE A 405 -11.19 -15.20 -5.06
N ILE A 406 -11.96 -14.92 -4.00
CA ILE A 406 -13.24 -15.61 -3.72
C ILE A 406 -14.22 -15.36 -4.87
N ASP A 407 -14.33 -14.14 -5.37
CA ASP A 407 -15.16 -13.79 -6.51
C ASP A 407 -14.69 -14.50 -7.79
N ALA A 408 -13.39 -14.52 -8.05
CA ALA A 408 -12.80 -15.24 -9.20
C ALA A 408 -13.04 -16.77 -9.12
N LEU A 409 -12.92 -17.37 -7.92
CA LEU A 409 -13.20 -18.79 -7.70
C LEU A 409 -14.69 -19.11 -7.81
N ALA A 410 -15.59 -18.18 -7.44
CA ALA A 410 -17.03 -18.37 -7.59
C ALA A 410 -17.45 -18.46 -9.07
N GLY A 411 -16.72 -17.77 -9.95
CA GLY A 411 -16.96 -17.76 -11.39
C GLY A 411 -16.48 -19.00 -12.15
N ILE A 412 -15.83 -19.97 -11.48
CA ILE A 412 -15.30 -21.18 -12.11
C ILE A 412 -15.68 -22.45 -11.33
N ASP A 413 -15.80 -23.58 -12.02
CA ASP A 413 -16.04 -24.87 -11.38
C ASP A 413 -14.74 -25.39 -10.72
N THR A 414 -14.63 -25.20 -9.40
CA THR A 414 -13.45 -25.59 -8.62
C THR A 414 -13.83 -26.01 -7.21
N PRO A 415 -13.22 -27.07 -6.65
CA PRO A 415 -13.46 -27.47 -5.25
C PRO A 415 -12.89 -26.47 -4.24
N LEU A 416 -12.04 -25.52 -4.68
CA LEU A 416 -11.35 -24.56 -3.80
C LEU A 416 -12.25 -23.47 -3.24
N PHE A 417 -13.33 -23.10 -3.95
CA PHE A 417 -14.15 -21.93 -3.62
C PHE A 417 -14.71 -21.97 -2.19
N LYS A 418 -15.50 -23.01 -1.87
CA LYS A 418 -16.18 -23.09 -0.56
C LYS A 418 -15.20 -23.23 0.61
N PRO A 419 -14.18 -24.12 0.57
CA PRO A 419 -13.23 -24.25 1.67
C PRO A 419 -12.38 -22.99 1.88
N PHE A 420 -11.91 -22.35 0.81
CA PHE A 420 -11.12 -21.12 0.92
C PHE A 420 -11.96 -19.98 1.53
N ARG A 421 -13.19 -19.78 1.02
CA ARG A 421 -14.14 -18.82 1.57
C ARG A 421 -14.39 -19.08 3.06
N SER A 422 -14.56 -20.34 3.46
CA SER A 422 -14.74 -20.71 4.88
C SER A 422 -13.52 -20.38 5.74
N ALA A 423 -12.31 -20.68 5.27
CA ALA A 423 -11.06 -20.38 6.00
C ALA A 423 -10.84 -18.87 6.15
N TRP A 424 -11.16 -18.08 5.11
CA TRP A 424 -11.08 -16.63 5.17
C TRP A 424 -12.14 -16.04 6.12
N LEU A 425 -13.39 -16.49 6.05
CA LEU A 425 -14.45 -16.03 6.96
C LEU A 425 -14.15 -16.38 8.42
N ASP A 426 -13.55 -17.54 8.69
CA ASP A 426 -13.12 -17.93 10.05
C ASP A 426 -12.14 -16.89 10.62
N TYR A 427 -11.14 -16.47 9.83
CA TYR A 427 -10.21 -15.41 10.23
C TYR A 427 -10.94 -14.08 10.46
N CYS A 428 -11.80 -13.67 9.51
CA CYS A 428 -12.53 -12.41 9.58
C CYS A 428 -13.44 -12.29 10.81
N VAL A 429 -14.15 -13.36 11.15
CA VAL A 429 -15.05 -13.39 12.32
C VAL A 429 -14.27 -13.30 13.63
N HIS A 430 -13.12 -13.96 13.73
CA HIS A 430 -12.42 -14.15 15.00
C HIS A 430 -11.33 -13.11 15.31
N PHE A 431 -10.79 -12.40 14.31
CA PHE A 431 -9.68 -11.45 14.52
C PHE A 431 -9.97 -10.42 15.62
N ASN A 432 -11.04 -9.63 15.45
CA ASN A 432 -11.52 -8.68 16.47
C ASN A 432 -12.52 -9.30 17.46
N GLY A 433 -12.80 -10.60 17.31
CA GLY A 433 -13.73 -11.35 18.14
C GLY A 433 -13.32 -11.38 19.62
N PRO A 434 -14.26 -11.66 20.53
CA PRO A 434 -13.94 -11.79 21.95
C PRO A 434 -13.05 -13.01 22.20
N ALA A 435 -12.20 -12.92 23.24
CA ALA A 435 -11.30 -14.00 23.64
C ALA A 435 -12.03 -15.33 23.88
N THR A 436 -13.27 -15.30 24.37
CA THR A 436 -14.10 -16.50 24.58
C THR A 436 -14.41 -17.23 23.27
N ALA A 437 -14.70 -16.51 22.19
CA ALA A 437 -14.92 -17.10 20.87
C ALA A 437 -13.62 -17.67 20.28
N GLN A 438 -12.50 -16.94 20.43
CA GLN A 438 -11.18 -17.39 19.98
C GLN A 438 -10.75 -18.68 20.71
N ILE A 439 -10.89 -18.72 22.03
CA ILE A 439 -10.59 -19.93 22.83
C ILE A 439 -11.48 -21.09 22.41
N GLY A 440 -12.79 -20.84 22.20
CA GLY A 440 -13.71 -21.86 21.74
C GLY A 440 -13.33 -22.45 20.37
N ARG A 441 -12.80 -21.63 19.47
CA ARG A 441 -12.45 -22.02 18.09
C ARG A 441 -11.03 -22.59 17.93
N TYR A 442 -10.04 -22.02 18.61
CA TYR A 442 -8.61 -22.30 18.43
C TYR A 442 -7.92 -22.85 19.69
N GLY A 443 -8.63 -23.00 20.80
CA GLY A 443 -8.07 -23.46 22.07
C GLY A 443 -7.26 -22.42 22.84
N THR A 444 -7.01 -21.24 22.25
CA THR A 444 -6.34 -20.11 22.89
C THR A 444 -6.90 -18.79 22.38
N ALA A 445 -6.76 -17.74 23.19
CA ALA A 445 -7.04 -16.37 22.76
C ALA A 445 -5.88 -15.81 21.92
N PHE A 446 -6.18 -14.83 21.07
CA PHE A 446 -5.17 -14.05 20.37
C PHE A 446 -4.46 -13.10 21.33
N PRO A 447 -3.21 -12.68 21.02
CA PRO A 447 -2.52 -11.68 21.83
C PRO A 447 -3.29 -10.34 21.84
N LYS A 448 -2.86 -9.40 22.67
CA LYS A 448 -3.40 -8.03 22.62
C LYS A 448 -2.96 -7.36 21.31
N LEU A 449 -3.84 -7.42 20.31
CA LEU A 449 -3.62 -6.83 18.99
C LEU A 449 -4.02 -5.34 18.98
N ILE A 450 -3.45 -4.62 18.02
CA ILE A 450 -3.75 -3.22 17.70
C ILE A 450 -4.37 -3.09 16.29
N LEU A 451 -4.69 -1.87 15.87
CA LEU A 451 -5.31 -1.53 14.57
C LEU A 451 -6.73 -2.08 14.40
N ARG A 452 -7.48 -2.21 15.50
CA ARG A 452 -8.87 -2.68 15.56
C ARG A 452 -9.81 -1.88 14.65
N GLN A 453 -9.62 -0.56 14.54
CA GLN A 453 -10.42 0.27 13.62
C GLN A 453 -10.19 -0.17 12.17
N GLY A 454 -8.93 -0.35 11.75
CA GLY A 454 -8.61 -0.88 10.44
C GLY A 454 -9.17 -2.29 10.23
N HIS A 455 -9.07 -3.18 11.22
CA HIS A 455 -9.59 -4.55 11.14
C HIS A 455 -11.12 -4.66 11.19
N SER A 456 -11.85 -3.58 11.49
CA SER A 456 -13.32 -3.59 11.44
C SER A 456 -13.85 -4.00 10.07
N ARG A 457 -13.08 -3.77 9.00
CA ARG A 457 -13.38 -4.20 7.64
C ARG A 457 -13.38 -5.72 7.47
N LEU A 458 -12.62 -6.47 8.26
CA LEU A 458 -12.72 -7.94 8.29
C LEU A 458 -14.09 -8.38 8.82
N THR A 459 -14.50 -7.82 9.96
CA THR A 459 -15.82 -8.08 10.54
C THR A 459 -16.93 -7.66 9.57
N ALA A 460 -16.76 -6.52 8.88
CA ALA A 460 -17.70 -6.02 7.89
C ALA A 460 -17.85 -6.97 6.69
N TYR A 461 -16.74 -7.48 6.16
CA TYR A 461 -16.75 -8.49 5.09
C TYR A 461 -17.49 -9.75 5.54
N ALA A 462 -17.15 -10.28 6.73
CA ALA A 462 -17.82 -11.47 7.26
C ALA A 462 -19.33 -11.24 7.47
N ALA A 463 -19.73 -10.06 7.96
CA ALA A 463 -21.13 -9.72 8.12
C ALA A 463 -21.90 -9.77 6.79
N ARG A 464 -21.33 -9.20 5.73
CA ARG A 464 -21.91 -9.21 4.39
C ARG A 464 -22.04 -10.63 3.84
N GLU A 465 -20.96 -11.39 3.89
CA GLU A 465 -20.88 -12.74 3.34
C GLU A 465 -21.76 -13.76 4.09
N LEU A 466 -21.99 -13.54 5.38
CA LEU A 466 -22.83 -14.41 6.22
C LEU A 466 -24.28 -13.91 6.33
N GLY A 467 -24.58 -12.69 5.86
CA GLY A 467 -25.87 -12.04 6.10
C GLY A 467 -26.15 -11.78 7.58
N ASP A 468 -25.11 -11.52 8.38
CA ASP A 468 -25.19 -11.40 9.84
C ASP A 468 -25.18 -9.93 10.30
N GLY A 469 -26.37 -9.42 10.64
CA GLY A 469 -26.55 -8.05 11.13
C GLY A 469 -25.90 -7.78 12.50
N HIS A 470 -25.68 -8.80 13.34
CA HIS A 470 -24.96 -8.63 14.60
C HIS A 470 -23.47 -8.38 14.35
N LEU A 471 -22.87 -9.11 13.39
CA LEU A 471 -21.52 -8.82 12.94
C LEU A 471 -21.42 -7.45 12.28
N ALA A 472 -22.42 -7.03 11.48
CA ALA A 472 -22.43 -5.70 10.87
C ALA A 472 -22.41 -4.57 11.93
N HIS A 473 -23.23 -4.66 12.97
CA HIS A 473 -23.19 -3.72 14.09
C HIS A 473 -21.88 -3.80 14.89
N ARG A 474 -21.30 -5.01 15.02
CA ARG A 474 -19.99 -5.19 15.66
C ARG A 474 -18.88 -4.48 14.88
N ALA A 475 -18.88 -4.60 13.55
CA ALA A 475 -17.92 -3.91 12.68
C ALA A 475 -17.97 -2.40 12.90
N TRP A 476 -19.16 -1.79 12.89
CA TRP A 476 -19.28 -0.35 13.15
C TRP A 476 -18.86 0.06 14.56
N ARG A 477 -19.13 -0.78 15.57
CA ARG A 477 -18.62 -0.53 16.92
C ARG A 477 -17.08 -0.60 16.97
N GLU A 478 -16.47 -1.56 16.29
CA GLU A 478 -15.02 -1.67 16.15
C GLU A 478 -14.42 -0.48 15.40
N PHE A 479 -15.13 0.03 14.38
CA PHE A 479 -14.73 1.22 13.62
C PHE A 479 -14.72 2.47 14.52
N TYR A 480 -15.81 2.75 15.25
CA TYR A 480 -15.91 3.96 16.07
C TYR A 480 -15.15 3.89 17.40
N ASN A 481 -15.06 2.71 18.02
CA ASN A 481 -14.51 2.54 19.37
C ASN A 481 -13.17 1.78 19.38
N GLY A 482 -12.57 1.59 18.20
CA GLY A 482 -11.24 0.99 18.03
C GLY A 482 -10.10 1.96 18.41
N ASP A 483 -8.87 1.56 18.08
CA ASP A 483 -7.61 2.24 18.42
C ASP A 483 -7.04 3.10 17.27
N GLY A 484 -7.92 3.73 16.49
CA GLY A 484 -7.57 4.69 15.43
C GLY A 484 -8.12 6.09 15.70
N TYR A 485 -8.75 6.73 14.70
CA TYR A 485 -9.41 8.01 14.91
C TYR A 485 -10.73 7.83 15.64
N ALA A 486 -10.75 8.20 16.92
CA ALA A 486 -11.98 8.29 17.70
C ALA A 486 -12.90 9.39 17.14
N PRO A 487 -14.24 9.29 17.31
CA PRO A 487 -15.18 10.35 16.92
C PRO A 487 -14.84 11.73 17.50
N SER A 488 -14.18 11.74 18.66
CA SER A 488 -13.83 12.94 19.43
C SER A 488 -12.53 13.63 18.99
N VAL A 489 -11.78 13.10 18.03
CA VAL A 489 -10.61 13.82 17.50
C VAL A 489 -11.05 15.16 16.87
N PRO A 490 -10.15 16.15 16.74
CA PRO A 490 -10.58 17.51 16.42
C PRO A 490 -11.21 17.72 15.03
N TRP A 491 -10.91 16.88 14.05
CA TRP A 491 -11.35 17.01 12.64
C TRP A 491 -11.17 18.41 12.06
N LYS A 492 -10.06 19.07 12.43
CA LYS A 492 -9.66 20.39 11.94
C LYS A 492 -8.15 20.55 12.00
N THR A 493 -7.64 21.43 11.14
CA THR A 493 -6.25 21.88 11.18
C THR A 493 -6.07 23.04 12.16
N GLN A 494 -4.81 23.32 12.51
CA GLN A 494 -4.37 24.48 13.27
C GLN A 494 -3.31 25.22 12.47
N TYR A 495 -3.39 26.55 12.45
CA TYR A 495 -2.39 27.40 11.80
C TYR A 495 -1.23 27.69 12.75
N ILE A 496 0.00 27.48 12.28
CA ILE A 496 1.25 27.69 13.03
C ILE A 496 2.15 28.60 12.20
N ASP A 497 2.63 29.68 12.81
CA ASP A 497 3.48 30.70 12.20
C ASP A 497 4.51 31.28 13.20
N GLY A 498 5.18 32.36 12.78
CA GLY A 498 6.12 33.11 13.61
C GLY A 498 7.41 32.35 13.88
N SER A 499 7.97 32.50 15.08
CA SER A 499 9.26 31.91 15.45
C SER A 499 9.21 30.39 15.71
N ARG A 500 8.04 29.75 15.60
CA ARG A 500 7.87 28.31 15.83
C ARG A 500 8.20 27.47 14.60
N VAL A 501 8.12 28.07 13.41
CA VAL A 501 8.28 27.39 12.12
C VAL A 501 9.02 28.28 11.13
N PRO A 502 9.81 27.72 10.21
CA PRO A 502 10.52 28.51 9.20
C PRO A 502 9.57 29.15 8.16
N VAL A 503 8.45 28.49 7.89
CA VAL A 503 7.37 28.96 7.01
C VAL A 503 6.06 28.61 7.70
N ALA A 504 5.05 29.46 7.58
CA ALA A 504 3.75 29.17 8.18
C ALA A 504 3.11 27.92 7.57
N VAL A 505 2.46 27.12 8.42
CA VAL A 505 1.88 25.83 8.06
C VAL A 505 0.53 25.63 8.72
N GLU A 506 -0.31 24.83 8.08
CA GLU A 506 -1.47 24.20 8.70
C GLU A 506 -1.11 22.78 9.11
N GLU A 507 -1.42 22.41 10.35
CA GLU A 507 -1.14 21.08 10.87
C GLU A 507 -2.35 20.44 11.51
N ALA A 508 -2.39 19.12 11.47
CA ALA A 508 -3.24 18.31 12.31
C ALA A 508 -2.30 17.29 12.97
N SER A 509 -1.64 17.69 14.07
CA SER A 509 -0.59 16.90 14.71
C SER A 509 -1.03 15.53 15.25
N TRP A 510 -2.35 15.29 15.30
CA TRP A 510 -2.98 14.02 15.63
C TRP A 510 -3.11 13.08 14.43
N VAL A 511 -2.83 13.54 13.20
CA VAL A 511 -2.88 12.74 11.97
C VAL A 511 -1.61 11.89 11.83
N SER A 512 -1.81 10.64 11.44
CA SER A 512 -0.76 9.69 11.04
C SER A 512 -1.19 8.97 9.77
N THR A 513 -0.25 8.70 8.87
CA THR A 513 -0.53 8.05 7.57
C THR A 513 -1.11 6.66 7.73
N ASN A 514 -0.54 5.87 8.64
CA ASN A 514 -1.06 4.58 9.06
C ASN A 514 -2.54 4.63 9.47
N ILE A 515 -2.90 5.53 10.40
CA ILE A 515 -4.27 5.61 10.90
C ILE A 515 -5.20 6.15 9.80
N THR A 516 -4.73 7.10 8.99
CA THR A 516 -5.51 7.64 7.87
C THR A 516 -5.83 6.60 6.81
N ALA A 517 -4.83 5.86 6.32
CA ALA A 517 -5.05 4.85 5.30
C ALA A 517 -6.03 3.78 5.79
N LEU A 518 -5.84 3.31 7.03
CA LEU A 518 -6.72 2.30 7.63
C LEU A 518 -8.13 2.80 7.96
N TYR A 519 -8.27 4.04 8.43
CA TYR A 519 -9.58 4.68 8.59
C TYR A 519 -10.28 4.75 7.23
N GLY A 520 -9.56 5.19 6.20
CA GLY A 520 -10.05 5.32 4.84
C GLY A 520 -10.58 4.01 4.28
N LEU A 521 -9.79 2.95 4.36
CA LEU A 521 -10.18 1.60 3.93
C LEU A 521 -11.37 1.06 4.73
N ALA A 522 -11.32 1.16 6.06
CA ALA A 522 -12.40 0.67 6.91
C ALA A 522 -13.72 1.42 6.68
N ALA A 523 -13.66 2.74 6.49
CA ALA A 523 -14.81 3.56 6.16
C ALA A 523 -15.42 3.15 4.81
N ILE A 524 -14.61 3.13 3.74
CA ILE A 524 -15.07 2.82 2.38
C ILE A 524 -15.68 1.41 2.30
N GLN A 525 -14.97 0.42 2.86
CA GLN A 525 -15.41 -0.98 2.83
C GLN A 525 -16.62 -1.23 3.73
N GLY A 526 -16.63 -0.61 4.92
CA GLY A 526 -17.78 -0.66 5.82
C GLY A 526 -19.04 -0.09 5.17
N LEU A 527 -18.93 1.07 4.51
CA LEU A 527 -20.03 1.71 3.79
C LEU A 527 -20.52 0.86 2.61
N ALA A 528 -19.61 0.27 1.84
CA ALA A 528 -19.96 -0.57 0.70
C ALA A 528 -20.80 -1.80 1.11
N TRP A 529 -20.46 -2.42 2.23
CA TRP A 529 -21.08 -3.67 2.66
C TRP A 529 -22.26 -3.51 3.60
N ASN A 530 -22.18 -2.54 4.52
CA ASN A 530 -23.02 -2.51 5.72
C ASN A 530 -23.49 -1.09 6.09
N ALA A 531 -23.61 -0.16 5.15
CA ALA A 531 -24.07 1.21 5.43
C ALA A 531 -25.40 1.26 6.22
N ASP A 532 -26.34 0.37 5.90
CA ASP A 532 -27.66 0.30 6.55
C ASP A 532 -27.61 -0.09 8.04
N PHE A 533 -26.49 -0.67 8.50
CA PHE A 533 -26.29 -1.10 9.89
C PHE A 533 -25.57 -0.06 10.75
N ILE A 534 -25.26 1.12 10.19
CA ILE A 534 -24.79 2.26 10.97
C ILE A 534 -25.95 2.75 11.85
N SER A 535 -25.93 2.43 13.14
CA SER A 535 -26.99 2.83 14.06
C SER A 535 -26.73 4.20 14.67
N GLN A 536 -27.81 4.94 14.97
CA GLN A 536 -27.74 6.20 15.72
C GLN A 536 -27.36 6.00 17.20
N ASN A 537 -27.46 4.77 17.71
CA ASN A 537 -27.26 4.39 19.12
C ASN A 537 -26.00 3.54 19.35
N LEU A 538 -24.97 3.69 18.51
CA LEU A 538 -23.64 3.36 18.99
C LEU A 538 -23.37 4.39 20.08
N ASN A 539 -23.49 4.02 21.36
CA ASN A 539 -23.09 4.87 22.46
C ASN A 539 -21.61 5.23 22.24
N ILE A 540 -21.40 6.41 21.65
CA ILE A 540 -20.13 7.12 21.50
C ILE A 540 -19.69 7.58 22.90
#